data_AF-A0A257H4V2-F1
#
_entry.id   AF-A0A257H4V2-F1
#
_cell.length_a   1.000
_cell.length_b   1.000
_cell.length_c   1.000
_cell.angle_alpha   90.00
_cell.angle_beta   90.00
_cell.angle_gamma   90.00
#
_symmetry.space_group_name_H-M   'P 1'
#
loop_
_entity.id
_entity.type
_entity.pdbx_description
1 polymer ?
#
loop_
_entity_poly.entity_id
_entity_poly.type
_entity_poly.pdbx_seq_one_letter_code
_entity_poly.pdbx_strand_id
1 'polypeptide(L)' 'MFGQRRVDPSPGTHYRSERVSAVNGQYFFSTREGSLEGPYFTRVDAEREIAFYIRRMIQAKEIIESRSF' A
#
# COMPACT_ATOMS: atom_id res chain seq x y z
N MET A 1 2.81 23.26 14.17
CA MET A 1 1.72 22.48 13.54
C MET A 1 2.09 22.34 12.06
N PHE A 2 2.72 21.23 11.67
CA PHE A 2 3.27 21.08 10.32
C PHE A 2 2.14 20.73 9.34
N GLY A 3 1.75 21.70 8.52
CA GLY A 3 0.78 21.51 7.44
C GLY A 3 1.29 20.47 6.45
N GLN A 4 0.56 19.37 6.30
CA GLN A 4 0.78 18.43 5.21
C GLN A 4 0.48 19.16 3.90
N ARG A 5 1.55 19.44 3.12
CA ARG A 5 1.43 19.98 1.77
C ARG A 5 0.74 18.93 0.90
N ARG A 6 -0.56 19.11 0.67
CA ARG A 6 -1.41 18.11 0.02
C ARG A 6 -1.16 17.99 -1.47
N VAL A 7 -0.67 19.05 -2.14
CA VAL A 7 -0.33 19.05 -3.57
C VAL A 7 0.70 20.17 -3.80
N ASP A 8 1.88 19.84 -4.34
CA ASP A 8 2.81 20.83 -4.88
C ASP A 8 2.61 20.86 -6.41
N PRO A 9 2.18 21.98 -7.00
CA PRO A 9 1.92 22.08 -8.44
C PRO A 9 3.21 22.16 -9.27
N SER A 10 4.37 22.26 -8.61
CA SER A 10 5.67 22.24 -9.27
C SER A 10 6.05 20.80 -9.69
N PRO A 11 6.82 20.61 -10.77
CA PRO A 11 7.33 19.30 -11.14
C PRO A 11 8.18 18.72 -10.00
N GLY A 12 7.61 17.75 -9.27
CA GLY A 12 8.29 17.07 -8.17
C GLY A 12 9.04 15.84 -8.68
N THR A 13 10.22 15.58 -8.11
CA THR A 13 10.91 14.30 -8.31
C THR A 13 10.16 13.21 -7.55
N HIS A 14 9.36 12.42 -8.27
CA HIS A 14 8.68 11.26 -7.70
C HIS A 14 9.66 10.08 -7.64
N TYR A 15 10.14 9.76 -6.44
CA TYR A 15 10.85 8.51 -6.23
C TYR A 15 9.83 7.36 -6.15
N ARG A 16 10.00 6.37 -7.02
CA ARG A 16 9.36 5.07 -6.83
C ARG A 16 10.02 4.41 -5.62
N SER A 17 9.49 4.66 -4.42
CA SER A 17 9.84 3.81 -3.28
C SER A 17 9.20 2.45 -3.50
N GLU A 18 10.04 1.42 -3.48
CA GLU A 18 9.59 0.04 -3.34
C GLU A 18 8.65 -0.06 -2.14
N ARG A 19 7.51 -0.74 -2.31
CA ARG A 19 6.47 -0.83 -1.27
C ARG A 19 6.81 -1.85 -0.18
N VAL A 20 7.91 -2.58 -0.33
CA VAL A 20 8.37 -3.63 0.59
C VAL A 20 9.53 -3.11 1.42
N SER A 21 9.44 -3.30 2.73
CA SER A 21 10.47 -2.96 3.71
C SER A 21 10.87 -4.21 4.49
N ALA A 22 12.14 -4.28 4.89
CA ALA A 22 12.65 -5.33 5.76
C ALA A 22 12.93 -4.74 7.15
N VAL A 23 12.32 -5.31 8.18
CA VAL A 23 12.50 -4.91 9.58
C VAL A 23 12.85 -6.16 10.38
N ASN A 24 14.02 -6.17 11.03
CA ASN A 24 14.52 -7.30 11.83
C ASN A 24 14.51 -8.65 11.08
N GLY A 25 14.86 -8.64 9.80
CA GLY A 25 14.88 -9.85 8.96
C GLY A 25 13.51 -10.35 8.50
N GLN A 26 12.43 -9.62 8.80
CA GLN A 26 11.07 -9.90 8.35
C GLN A 26 10.65 -8.88 7.30
N TYR A 27 9.81 -9.28 6.35
CA TYR A 27 9.36 -8.43 5.26
C TYR A 27 7.95 -7.90 5.52
N PHE A 28 7.71 -6.65 5.16
CA PHE A 28 6.43 -5.99 5.29
C PHE A 28 6.16 -5.16 4.04
N PHE A 29 4.89 -4.94 3.70
CA PHE A 29 4.54 -3.94 2.69
C PHE A 29 3.69 -2.82 3.25
N SER A 30 3.88 -1.61 2.72
CA SER A 30 3.08 -0.44 3.10
C SER A 30 1.90 -0.23 2.16
N THR A 31 0.72 0.07 2.70
CA THR A 31 -0.47 0.49 1.95
C THR A 31 -0.47 2.01 1.71
N ARG A 32 -1.36 2.53 0.87
CA ARG A 32 -1.43 4.00 0.63
C ARG A 32 -2.04 4.74 1.81
N GLU A 33 -2.80 4.01 2.60
CA GLU A 33 -3.51 4.42 3.81
C GLU A 33 -2.57 4.49 5.02
N GLY A 34 -1.31 4.05 4.85
CA GLY A 34 -0.27 4.09 5.87
C GLY A 34 -0.24 2.85 6.77
N SER A 35 -1.02 1.80 6.47
CA SER A 35 -0.90 0.52 7.18
C SER A 35 0.33 -0.25 6.71
N LEU A 36 0.86 -1.07 7.61
CA LEU A 36 2.00 -1.94 7.38
C LEU A 36 1.51 -3.39 7.51
N GLU A 37 1.50 -4.11 6.39
CA GLU A 37 1.00 -5.49 6.32
C GLU A 37 2.19 -6.47 6.36
N GLY A 38 2.02 -7.58 7.08
CA GLY A 38 3.06 -8.58 7.34
C GLY A 38 3.03 -9.05 8.80
N PRO A 39 4.07 -9.74 9.29
CA PRO A 39 5.33 -10.05 8.60
C PRO A 39 5.22 -11.17 7.56
N TYR A 40 6.09 -11.11 6.55
CA TYR A 40 6.30 -12.14 5.54
C TYR A 40 7.72 -12.71 5.65
N PHE A 41 7.86 -14.00 5.34
CA PHE A 41 9.11 -14.73 5.49
C PHE A 41 10.13 -14.36 4.40
N THR A 42 9.66 -14.19 3.16
CA THR A 42 10.50 -13.73 2.04
C THR A 42 9.96 -12.46 1.42
N ARG A 43 10.85 -11.74 0.73
CA ARG A 43 10.46 -10.57 -0.09
C ARG A 43 9.44 -10.95 -1.16
N VAL A 44 9.61 -12.11 -1.79
CA VAL A 44 8.73 -12.60 -2.86
C VAL A 44 7.33 -12.85 -2.33
N ASP A 45 7.19 -13.38 -1.10
CA ASP A 45 5.90 -13.56 -0.47
C ASP A 45 5.22 -12.22 -0.22
N ALA A 46 5.95 -11.22 0.29
CA ALA A 46 5.43 -9.88 0.49
C ALA A 46 4.94 -9.25 -0.83
N GLU A 47 5.71 -9.40 -1.92
CA GLU A 47 5.34 -8.89 -3.25
C GLU A 47 4.09 -9.57 -3.81
N ARG A 48 3.96 -10.89 -3.61
CA ARG A 48 2.77 -11.65 -4.00
C ARG A 48 1.54 -11.21 -3.21
N GLU A 49 1.69 -10.99 -1.91
CA GLU A 49 0.61 -10.57 -1.02
C GLU A 49 0.12 -9.14 -1.32
N ILE A 50 0.98 -8.25 -1.81
CA ILE A 50 0.53 -6.94 -2.35
C ILE A 50 -0.53 -7.13 -3.44
N ALA A 51 -0.30 -8.05 -4.38
CA ALA A 51 -1.24 -8.28 -5.47
C ALA A 51 -2.59 -8.84 -4.97
N PHE A 52 -2.56 -9.76 -4.00
CA PHE A 52 -3.77 -10.28 -3.37
C PHE A 52 -4.52 -9.22 -2.57
N TYR A 53 -3.80 -8.40 -1.81
CA TYR A 53 -4.37 -7.28 -1.06
C TYR A 53 -5.12 -6.32 -2.00
N ILE A 54 -4.49 -5.91 -3.11
CA ILE A 54 -5.11 -5.01 -4.09
C ILE A 54 -6.39 -5.65 -4.66
N ARG A 55 -6.36 -6.93 -5.04
CA ARG A 55 -7.55 -7.64 -5.54
C ARG A 55 -8.68 -7.66 -4.51
N ARG A 56 -8.36 -7.95 -3.24
CA ARG A 56 -9.34 -7.96 -2.15
C ARG A 56 -9.98 -6.60 -1.93
N MET A 57 -9.18 -5.53 -1.98
CA MET A 57 -9.68 -4.16 -1.82
C MET A 57 -10.58 -3.73 -2.98
N ILE A 58 -10.23 -4.09 -4.22
CA ILE A 58 -11.07 -3.85 -5.39
C ILE A 58 -12.41 -4.59 -5.26
N GLN A 59 -12.36 -5.89 -4.95
CA GLN A 59 -13.57 -6.69 -4.77
C GLN A 59 -14.45 -6.16 -3.63
N ALA A 60 -13.86 -5.76 -2.50
CA ALA A 60 -14.60 -5.17 -1.39
C ALA A 60 -15.31 -3.88 -1.82
N LYS A 61 -14.64 -3.04 -2.60
CA LYS A 61 -15.22 -1.81 -3.15
C LYS A 61 -16.41 -2.12 -4.08
N GLU A 62 -16.27 -3.07 -5.00
CA GLU A 62 -17.35 -3.48 -5.92
C GLU A 62 -18.58 -4.03 -5.16
N ILE A 63 -18.37 -4.81 -4.09
CA ILE A 63 -19.46 -5.33 -3.26
C ILE A 63 -20.19 -4.19 -2.54
N ILE A 64 -19.47 -3.19 -2.04
CA ILE A 64 -20.08 -2.03 -1.39
C ILE A 64 -20.89 -1.23 -2.41
N GLU A 65 -20.34 -0.95 -3.59
CA GLU A 65 -21.04 -0.23 -4.66
C GLU A 65 -22.30 -0.97 -5.13
N SER A 66 -22.25 -2.29 -5.31
CA SER A 66 -23.42 -3.08 -5.75
C SER A 66 -24.56 -3.14 -4.72
N ARG A 67 -24.26 -3.00 -3.42
CA ARG A 67 -25.27 -2.92 -2.34
C ARG A 67 -25.88 -1.53 -2.14
N SER A 68 -25.31 -0.53 -2.80
CA SER A 68 -25.73 0.88 -2.67
C SER A 68 -26.90 1.25 -3.59
N PHE A 69 -27.34 0.33 -4.44
CA PHE A 69 -28.43 0.49 -5.42
C PHE A 69 -29.65 -0.34 -5.05
#